data_AF-A0A960LS32-F1
#
_entry.id   AF-A0A960LS32-F1
#
_cell.length_a   1.000
_cell.length_b   1.000
_cell.length_c   1.000
_cell.angle_alpha   90.00
_cell.angle_beta   90.00
_cell.angle_gamma   90.00
#
_symmetry.space_group_name_H-M   'P 1'
#
loop_
_entity.id
_entity.type
_entity.pdbx_description
1 polymer ?
#
loop_
_entity_poly.entity_id
_entity_poly.type
_entity_poly.pdbx_seq_one_letter_code
_entity_poly.pdbx_strand_id
1 'polypeptide(L)'
;MVAEELHEEQFAKETLERYSGSPASDYQSNLILTNFPRYVDHFAKERGVAVHEGSMFKVAHSPEEEISILDFKIGSPAAALVIDLCSFLNI
;
A
#
# COMPACT_ATOMS: atom_id res chain seq x y z
N MET A 1 1.73 -26.69 -12.62
CA MET A 1 1.51 -26.06 -11.30
C MET A 1 1.85 -24.57 -11.27
N VAL A 2 2.68 -24.04 -12.19
CA VAL A 2 3.12 -22.62 -12.18
C VAL A 2 2.08 -21.62 -12.74
N ALA A 3 1.00 -22.08 -13.37
CA ALA A 3 0.05 -21.21 -14.08
C ALA A 3 -0.98 -20.52 -13.17
N GLU A 4 -1.29 -21.08 -11.99
CA GLU A 4 -2.24 -20.51 -11.03
C GLU A 4 -1.61 -19.37 -10.19
N GLU A 5 -0.38 -19.57 -9.68
CA GLU A 5 0.32 -18.57 -8.85
C GLU A 5 0.54 -17.23 -9.55
N LEU A 6 0.82 -17.25 -10.87
CA LEU A 6 1.01 -16.01 -11.65
C LEU A 6 -0.23 -15.12 -11.70
N HIS A 7 -1.44 -15.69 -11.57
CA HIS A 7 -2.67 -14.92 -11.61
C HIS A 7 -2.94 -14.20 -10.27
N GLU A 8 -2.71 -14.87 -9.14
CA GLU A 8 -2.99 -14.30 -7.81
C GLU A 8 -2.10 -13.09 -7.52
N GLU A 9 -0.78 -13.21 -7.77
CA GLU A 9 0.17 -12.10 -7.60
C GLU A 9 -0.22 -10.88 -8.46
N GLN A 10 -0.61 -11.13 -9.71
CA GLN A 10 -1.05 -10.08 -10.62
C GLN A 10 -2.32 -9.40 -10.11
N PHE A 11 -3.34 -10.17 -9.73
CA PHE A 11 -4.59 -9.60 -9.20
C PHE A 11 -4.37 -8.84 -7.89
N ALA A 12 -3.48 -9.32 -7.03
CA ALA A 12 -3.12 -8.63 -5.79
C ALA A 12 -2.49 -7.26 -6.10
N LYS A 13 -1.51 -7.21 -7.00
CA LYS A 13 -0.85 -5.96 -7.40
C LYS A 13 -1.81 -4.98 -8.07
N GLU A 14 -2.60 -5.43 -9.04
CA GLU A 14 -3.58 -4.59 -9.72
C GLU A 14 -4.66 -4.05 -8.76
N THR A 15 -5.06 -4.86 -7.77
CA THR A 15 -6.01 -4.43 -6.73
C THR A 15 -5.37 -3.39 -5.81
N LEU A 16 -4.13 -3.62 -5.38
CA LEU A 16 -3.39 -2.70 -4.54
C LEU A 16 -3.23 -1.35 -5.23
N GLU A 17 -2.82 -1.34 -6.50
CA GLU A 17 -2.64 -0.13 -7.31
C GLU A 17 -3.94 0.65 -7.48
N ARG A 18 -5.04 -0.04 -7.76
CA ARG A 18 -6.38 0.56 -7.85
C ARG A 18 -6.81 1.19 -6.53
N TYR A 19 -6.54 0.50 -5.42
CA TYR A 19 -7.02 0.91 -4.12
C TYR A 19 -6.17 2.01 -3.51
N SER A 20 -4.86 2.02 -3.74
CA SER A 20 -3.92 3.04 -3.25
C SER A 20 -3.75 4.24 -4.18
N GLY A 21 -4.04 4.08 -5.48
CA GLY A 21 -3.73 5.09 -6.50
C GLY A 21 -2.22 5.24 -6.74
N SER A 22 -1.42 4.26 -6.31
CA SER A 22 0.04 4.25 -6.42
C SER A 22 0.53 2.93 -7.05
N PRO A 23 1.51 2.95 -7.96
CA PRO A 23 2.13 1.74 -8.51
C PRO A 23 2.63 0.80 -7.42
N ALA A 24 2.48 -0.52 -7.61
CA ALA A 24 3.01 -1.51 -6.66
C ALA A 24 4.54 -1.43 -6.54
N SER A 25 5.22 -0.95 -7.58
CA SER A 25 6.67 -0.71 -7.61
C SER A 25 7.15 0.42 -6.71
N ASP A 26 6.26 1.31 -6.26
CA ASP A 26 6.63 2.46 -5.43
C ASP A 26 6.63 2.12 -3.94
N TYR A 27 6.14 0.94 -3.57
CA TYR A 27 6.19 0.44 -2.20
C TYR A 27 7.63 0.12 -1.79
N GLN A 28 7.95 0.50 -0.56
CA GLN A 28 9.27 0.36 0.03
C GLN A 28 9.32 -0.84 0.99
N SER A 29 10.52 -1.34 1.29
CA SER A 29 10.77 -2.55 2.09
C SER A 29 10.12 -2.55 3.48
N ASN A 30 9.91 -1.38 4.10
CA ASN A 30 9.26 -1.26 5.40
C ASN A 30 7.84 -0.68 5.27
N LEU A 31 6.85 -1.38 5.83
CA LEU A 31 5.45 -0.96 5.79
C LEU A 31 4.94 -0.51 7.16
N ILE A 32 4.31 0.67 7.18
CA ILE A 32 3.51 1.17 8.30
C ILE A 32 2.05 1.12 7.88
N LEU A 33 1.26 0.28 8.53
CA LEU A 33 -0.19 0.20 8.32
C LEU A 33 -0.92 0.99 9.40
N THR A 34 -1.90 1.81 8.99
CA THR A 34 -2.72 2.62 9.89
C THR A 34 -4.17 2.65 9.41
N ASN A 35 -5.08 3.08 10.27
CA ASN A 35 -6.48 3.37 9.95
C ASN A 35 -6.82 4.86 10.12
N PHE A 36 -5.80 5.71 10.29
CA PHE A 36 -5.96 7.14 10.51
C PHE A 36 -5.33 7.93 9.35
N PRO A 37 -6.11 8.52 8.43
CA PRO A 37 -5.59 9.20 7.24
C PRO A 37 -4.64 10.36 7.55
N ARG A 38 -4.82 11.01 8.72
CA ARG A 38 -3.97 12.12 9.16
C ARG A 38 -2.50 11.72 9.34
N TYR A 39 -2.21 10.46 9.66
CA TYR A 39 -0.82 9.99 9.79
C TYR A 39 -0.12 9.93 8.43
N VAL A 40 -0.84 9.58 7.36
CA VAL A 40 -0.31 9.61 6.00
C VAL A 40 -0.01 11.05 5.57
N ASP A 41 -0.94 11.98 5.82
CA ASP A 41 -0.75 13.40 5.53
C ASP A 41 0.46 13.98 6.28
N HIS A 42 0.61 13.62 7.56
CA HIS A 42 1.73 14.06 8.38
C HIS A 42 3.06 13.48 7.91
N PHE A 43 3.11 12.17 7.68
CA PHE A 43 4.28 11.47 7.14
C PHE A 43 4.76 12.10 5.84
N ALA A 44 3.83 12.35 4.91
CA ALA A 44 4.13 12.94 3.61
C ALA A 44 4.64 14.38 3.75
N LYS A 45 4.00 15.19 4.59
CA LYS A 45 4.41 16.58 4.83
C LYS A 45 5.80 16.68 5.44
N GLU A 46 6.14 15.84 6.42
CA GLU A 46 7.45 15.88 7.07
C GLU A 46 8.59 15.47 6.13
N ARG A 47 8.33 14.52 5.23
CA ARG A 47 9.32 13.99 4.28
C ARG A 47 9.31 14.69 2.91
N GLY A 48 8.35 15.59 2.68
CA GLY A 48 8.18 16.27 1.38
C GLY A 48 7.82 15.32 0.23
N VAL A 49 7.17 14.20 0.52
CA VAL A 49 6.76 13.20 -0.48
C VAL A 49 5.28 13.36 -0.86
N ALA A 50 4.89 12.82 -2.00
CA ALA A 50 3.51 12.89 -2.47
C ALA A 50 2.59 11.95 -1.68
N VAL A 51 1.34 12.38 -1.53
CA VAL A 51 0.24 11.53 -1.07
C VAL A 51 -0.51 11.02 -2.28
N HIS A 52 -0.77 9.72 -2.31
CA HIS A 52 -1.61 9.07 -3.30
C HIS A 52 -2.88 8.56 -2.61
N GLU A 53 -4.01 8.66 -3.30
CA GLU A 53 -5.28 8.17 -2.79
C GLU A 53 -6.05 7.51 -3.93
N GLY A 54 -6.38 6.24 -3.75
CA GLY A 54 -7.16 5.46 -4.69
C GLY A 54 -8.59 5.27 -4.21
N SER A 55 -9.24 4.20 -4.65
CA SER A 55 -10.64 3.95 -4.29
C SER A 55 -10.86 3.58 -2.83
N MET A 56 -9.82 3.14 -2.11
CA MET A 56 -9.98 2.63 -0.73
C MET A 56 -8.86 3.06 0.22
N PHE A 57 -7.62 3.17 -0.26
CA PHE A 57 -6.44 3.42 0.55
C PHE A 57 -5.83 4.79 0.25
N LYS A 58 -5.14 5.31 1.25
CA LYS A 58 -4.33 6.52 1.15
C LYS A 58 -2.90 6.16 1.52
N VAL A 59 -1.94 6.49 0.66
CA VAL A 59 -0.55 6.05 0.81
C VAL A 59 0.45 7.18 0.58
N ALA A 60 1.63 7.02 1.15
CA ALA A 60 2.80 7.82 0.84
C ALA A 60 4.06 6.96 0.97
N HIS A 61 5.05 7.24 0.12
CA HIS A 61 6.26 6.45 -0.01
C HIS A 61 7.49 7.34 0.24
N SER A 62 8.41 6.89 1.09
CA SER A 62 9.69 7.55 1.37
C SER A 62 10.83 6.66 0.90
N PRO A 63 11.35 6.86 -0.33
CA PRO A 63 12.49 6.10 -0.82
C PRO A 63 13.77 6.33 -0.01
N GLU A 64 13.95 7.51 0.58
CA GLU A 64 15.13 7.83 1.40
C GLU A 64 15.20 6.99 2.68
N GLU A 65 14.05 6.71 3.29
CA GLU A 65 13.97 5.92 4.53
C GLU A 65 13.56 4.46 4.28
N GLU A 66 13.31 4.10 3.02
CA GLU A 66 12.77 2.79 2.62
C GLU A 66 11.46 2.44 3.37
N ILE A 67 10.60 3.44 3.63
CA ILE A 67 9.34 3.28 4.35
C ILE A 67 8.15 3.69 3.48
N SER A 68 7.10 2.89 3.48
CA SER A 68 5.77 3.23 2.97
C SER A 68 4.74 3.21 4.08
N ILE A 69 3.88 4.23 4.11
CA ILE A 69 2.73 4.27 5.02
C ILE A 69 1.43 4.10 4.22
N LEU A 70 0.51 3.29 4.74
CA LEU A 70 -0.78 3.00 4.11
C LEU A 70 -1.91 3.06 5.14
N ASP A 71 -2.89 3.93 4.87
CA ASP A 71 -4.17 4.00 5.58
C ASP A 71 -5.20 3.06 4.93
N PHE A 72 -5.49 1.96 5.61
CA PHE A 72 -6.45 0.93 5.14
C PHE A 72 -7.90 1.23 5.54
N LYS A 73 -8.16 2.40 6.15
CA LYS A 73 -9.47 2.80 6.70
C LYS A 73 -9.92 1.85 7.83
N ILE A 74 -11.22 1.64 7.99
CA ILE A 74 -11.81 0.94 9.15
C ILE A 74 -12.36 -0.42 8.72
N GLY A 75 -12.17 -1.42 9.61
CA GLY A 75 -12.84 -2.72 9.53
C GLY A 75 -11.88 -3.88 9.35
N SER A 76 -12.18 -5.01 9.99
CA SER A 76 -11.38 -6.22 9.87
C SER A 76 -11.27 -6.78 8.44
N PRO A 77 -12.28 -6.66 7.55
CA PRO A 77 -12.11 -7.08 6.17
C PRO A 77 -11.07 -6.26 5.41
N ALA A 78 -11.00 -4.95 5.66
CA ALA A 78 -10.01 -4.07 5.03
C ALA A 78 -8.59 -4.37 5.56
N ALA A 79 -8.47 -4.65 6.86
CA ALA A 79 -7.21 -5.07 7.47
C ALA A 79 -6.71 -6.42 6.92
N ALA A 80 -7.61 -7.41 6.78
CA ALA A 80 -7.24 -8.69 6.18
C ALA A 80 -6.82 -8.53 4.71
N LEU A 81 -7.59 -7.74 3.94
CA LEU A 81 -7.29 -7.47 2.54
C LEU A 81 -5.92 -6.80 2.36
N VAL A 82 -5.61 -5.74 3.11
CA VAL A 82 -4.34 -5.04 2.91
C VAL A 82 -3.14 -5.94 3.23
N ILE A 83 -3.23 -6.80 4.24
CA ILE A 83 -2.17 -7.76 4.58
C ILE A 83 -1.98 -8.76 3.44
N ASP A 84 -3.09 -9.29 2.90
CA ASP A 84 -3.07 -10.23 1.78
C ASP A 84 -2.41 -9.60 0.55
N LEU A 85 -2.86 -8.41 0.14
CA LEU A 85 -2.31 -7.69 -1.02
C LEU A 85 -0.82 -7.36 -0.86
N CYS A 86 -0.44 -6.85 0.32
CA CYS A 86 0.96 -6.49 0.59
C CYS A 86 1.88 -7.71 0.67
N SER A 87 1.36 -8.92 0.92
CA SER A 87 2.17 -10.15 0.95
C SER A 87 2.77 -10.53 -0.41
N PHE A 88 2.23 -9.98 -1.50
CA PHE A 88 2.70 -10.16 -2.88
C PHE A 88 3.65 -9.05 -3.36
N LEU A 89 4.01 -8.10 -2.49
CA LEU A 89 5.02 -7.10 -2.81
C LEU A 89 6.43 -7.73 -2.75
N ASN A 90 7.21 -7.53 -3.81
CA ASN A 90 8.61 -7.95 -3.86
C ASN A 90 9.50 -6.81 -3.36
N ILE A 91 9.43 -6.53 -2.06
CA ILE A 91 10.06 -5.39 -1.38
C ILE A 91 11.02 -5.82 -0.28
#